data_AF-A0A6P0RP15-F1
#
_entry.id   AF-A0A6P0RP15-F1
#
_cell.length_a   1.000
_cell.length_b   1.000
_cell.length_c   1.000
_cell.angle_alpha   90.00
_cell.angle_beta   90.00
_cell.angle_gamma   90.00
#
_symmetry.space_group_name_H-M   'P 1'
#
loop_
_entity.id
_entity.type
_entity.pdbx_description
1 polymer ?
#
loop_
_entity_poly.entity_id
_entity_poly.type
_entity_poly.pdbx_seq_one_letter_code
_entity_poly.pdbx_strand_id
1 'polypeptide(L)'
;MSLSEKQLIAIEKLVMGCNHQEAANAAGVARSTIYRWCDQGEFQEALKRAKERIFKGHSQAIDSYKQALLEAVKHSSDCINVLLEIAKNPDT
;
A
#
# COMPACT_ATOMS: atom_id res chain seq x y z
N MET A 1 -21.60 16.35 -7.01
CA MET A 1 -22.35 15.09 -7.10
C MET A 1 -21.57 14.05 -6.31
N SER A 2 -22.17 12.92 -5.95
CA SER A 2 -21.42 11.81 -5.36
C SER A 2 -21.38 10.66 -6.35
N LEU A 3 -20.28 9.92 -6.35
CA LEU A 3 -20.14 8.69 -7.11
C LEU A 3 -21.26 7.70 -6.76
N SER A 4 -21.72 6.97 -7.77
CA SER A 4 -22.63 5.85 -7.57
C SER A 4 -21.91 4.64 -6.96
N GLU A 5 -22.66 3.75 -6.33
CA GLU A 5 -22.14 2.49 -5.78
C GLU A 5 -21.37 1.66 -6.84
N LYS A 6 -21.88 1.58 -8.07
CA LYS A 6 -21.21 0.88 -9.17
C LYS A 6 -19.87 1.53 -9.53
N GLN A 7 -19.79 2.85 -9.49
CA GLN A 7 -18.52 3.56 -9.70
C GLN A 7 -17.53 3.30 -8.57
N LEU A 8 -17.98 3.25 -7.32
CA LEU A 8 -17.14 2.92 -6.18
C LEU A 8 -16.57 1.49 -6.30
N ILE A 9 -17.40 0.51 -6.64
CA ILE A 9 -16.96 -0.88 -6.88
C ILE A 9 -15.92 -0.94 -8.01
N ALA A 10 -16.17 -0.23 -9.12
CA ALA A 10 -15.22 -0.20 -10.23
C ALA A 10 -13.87 0.42 -9.82
N ILE A 11 -13.89 1.52 -9.07
CA ILE A 11 -12.68 2.18 -8.57
C ILE A 11 -11.89 1.23 -7.67
N GLU A 12 -12.54 0.54 -6.75
CA GLU A 12 -11.90 -0.44 -5.86
C GLU A 12 -11.14 -1.49 -6.67
N LYS A 13 -11.79 -2.12 -7.67
CA LYS A 13 -11.16 -3.14 -8.51
C LYS A 13 -10.00 -2.60 -9.34
N LEU A 14 -10.16 -1.42 -9.94
CA LEU A 14 -9.09 -0.79 -10.72
C LEU A 14 -7.87 -0.45 -9.86
N VAL A 15 -8.08 -0.05 -8.60
CA VAL A 15 -6.99 0.22 -7.66
C VAL A 15 -6.30 -1.07 -7.19
N MET A 16 -7.03 -2.18 -7.08
CA MET A 16 -6.47 -3.51 -6.81
C MET A 16 -5.70 -4.12 -8.00
N GLY A 17 -5.61 -3.43 -9.13
CA GLY A 17 -4.87 -3.88 -10.32
C GLY A 17 -5.70 -4.70 -11.31
N CYS A 18 -7.01 -4.84 -11.11
CA CYS A 18 -7.88 -5.45 -12.10
C CYS A 18 -7.92 -4.63 -13.39
N ASN A 19 -8.10 -5.30 -14.52
CA ASN A 19 -8.30 -4.64 -15.80
C ASN A 19 -9.74 -4.08 -15.94
N HIS A 20 -9.98 -3.29 -16.99
CA HIS A 20 -11.28 -2.65 -17.24
C HIS A 20 -12.44 -3.63 -17.41
N GLN A 21 -12.19 -4.84 -17.94
CA GLN A 21 -13.23 -5.85 -18.10
C GLN A 21 -13.60 -6.47 -16.74
N GLU A 22 -12.62 -6.79 -15.91
CA GLU A 22 -12.83 -7.32 -14.56
C GLU A 22 -13.56 -6.33 -13.65
N ALA A 23 -13.18 -5.05 -13.71
CA ALA A 23 -13.86 -3.98 -12.98
C ALA A 23 -15.31 -3.80 -13.46
N ALA A 24 -15.56 -3.90 -14.78
CA ALA A 24 -16.91 -3.84 -15.34
C ALA A 24 -17.78 -4.99 -14.87
N ASN A 25 -17.23 -6.22 -14.87
CA ASN A 25 -17.92 -7.42 -14.40
C ASN A 25 -18.30 -7.28 -12.92
N ALA A 26 -17.38 -6.81 -12.07
CA ALA A 26 -17.63 -6.61 -10.66
C ALA A 26 -18.70 -5.54 -10.38
N ALA A 27 -18.70 -4.45 -11.15
CA ALA A 27 -19.66 -3.36 -11.01
C ALA A 27 -21.02 -3.64 -11.70
N GLY A 28 -21.17 -4.77 -12.40
CA GLY A 28 -22.39 -5.12 -13.13
C GLY A 28 -22.71 -4.13 -14.25
N VAL A 29 -21.70 -3.72 -15.03
CA VAL A 29 -21.84 -2.77 -16.15
C VAL A 29 -21.09 -3.25 -17.39
N ALA A 30 -21.39 -2.67 -18.55
CA ALA A 30 -20.63 -2.92 -19.76
C ALA A 30 -19.21 -2.33 -19.67
N ARG A 31 -18.21 -2.97 -20.28
CA ARG A 31 -16.83 -2.48 -20.32
C ARG A 31 -16.72 -1.05 -20.89
N SER A 32 -17.52 -0.73 -21.91
CA SER A 32 -17.61 0.62 -22.48
C SER A 32 -18.06 1.68 -21.46
N THR A 33 -18.83 1.29 -20.45
CA THR A 33 -19.24 2.18 -19.35
C THR A 33 -18.04 2.58 -18.50
N ILE A 34 -17.11 1.65 -18.23
CA ILE A 34 -15.89 1.96 -17.49
C ILE A 34 -15.02 2.94 -18.28
N TYR A 35 -14.81 2.71 -19.58
CA TYR A 35 -14.07 3.65 -20.43
C TYR A 35 -14.67 5.05 -20.39
N ARG A 36 -15.99 5.15 -20.58
CA ARG A 36 -16.71 6.43 -20.48
C ARG A 36 -16.55 7.09 -19.12
N TRP A 37 -16.56 6.33 -18.02
CA TRP A 37 -16.32 6.87 -16.68
C TRP A 37 -14.88 7.33 -16.50
N CYS A 38 -13.88 6.65 -17.06
CA CYS A 38 -12.49 7.09 -17.01
C CYS A 38 -12.30 8.47 -17.67
N ASP A 39 -13.13 8.83 -18.64
CA ASP A 39 -13.14 10.15 -19.28
C ASP A 39 -13.91 11.22 -18.49
N GLN A 40 -14.61 10.85 -17.42
CA GLN A 40 -15.34 11.76 -16.55
C GLN A 40 -14.45 12.22 -15.39
N GLY A 41 -14.29 13.54 -15.26
CA GLY A 41 -13.39 14.14 -14.26
C GLY A 41 -13.65 13.69 -12.82
N GLU A 42 -14.92 13.52 -12.41
CA GLU A 42 -15.25 13.08 -11.04
C GLU A 42 -14.75 11.65 -10.74
N PHE A 43 -14.94 10.72 -11.68
CA PHE A 43 -14.48 9.35 -11.53
C PHE A 43 -12.96 9.26 -11.62
N GLN A 44 -12.34 10.01 -12.54
CA GLN A 44 -10.90 10.09 -12.68
C GLN A 44 -10.22 10.61 -11.40
N GLU A 45 -10.73 11.71 -10.84
CA GLU A 45 -10.23 12.29 -9.59
C GLU A 45 -10.38 11.32 -8.42
N ALA A 46 -11.52 10.62 -8.33
CA ALA A 46 -11.72 9.63 -7.29
C ALA A 46 -10.78 8.42 -7.42
N LEU A 47 -10.60 7.92 -8.64
CA LEU A 47 -9.65 6.85 -8.93
C LEU A 47 -8.22 7.26 -8.59
N LYS A 48 -7.81 8.48 -8.96
CA LYS A 48 -6.51 9.05 -8.62
C LYS A 48 -6.29 9.11 -7.11
N ARG A 49 -7.26 9.69 -6.38
CA ARG A 49 -7.21 9.76 -4.90
C ARG A 49 -7.13 8.37 -4.26
N ALA A 50 -7.87 7.40 -4.79
CA ALA A 50 -7.83 6.03 -4.28
C ALA A 50 -6.44 5.41 -4.48
N LYS A 51 -5.82 5.58 -5.66
CA LYS A 51 -4.44 5.14 -5.92
C LYS A 51 -3.42 5.82 -5.00
N GLU A 52 -3.54 7.13 -4.81
CA GLU A 52 -2.67 7.91 -3.92
C GLU A 52 -2.75 7.41 -2.47
N ARG A 53 -3.95 7.08 -1.98
CA ARG A 53 -4.12 6.51 -0.62
C ARG A 53 -3.41 5.17 -0.46
N ILE A 54 -3.56 4.27 -1.43
CA ILE A 54 -2.88 2.97 -1.38
C ILE A 54 -1.37 3.15 -1.43
N PHE A 55 -0.88 3.98 -2.35
CA PHE A 55 0.55 4.24 -2.47
C PHE A 55 1.14 4.82 -1.17
N LYS A 56 0.45 5.80 -0.58
CA LYS A 56 0.85 6.39 0.70
C LYS A 56 0.86 5.34 1.82
N GLY A 57 -0.16 4.49 1.90
CA GLY A 57 -0.23 3.40 2.86
C GLY A 57 0.93 2.40 2.71
N HIS A 58 1.27 2.02 1.48
CA HIS A 58 2.41 1.15 1.21
C HIS A 58 3.75 1.81 1.57
N SER A 59 3.95 3.09 1.25
CA SER A 59 5.15 3.83 1.63
C SER A 59 5.34 3.84 3.15
N GLN A 60 4.28 4.15 3.89
CA GLN A 60 4.31 4.17 5.36
C GLN A 60 4.62 2.80 5.96
N ALA A 61 4.07 1.73 5.37
CA ALA A 61 4.35 0.36 5.80
C ALA A 61 5.83 0.00 5.58
N ILE A 62 6.38 0.31 4.39
CA ILE A 62 7.80 0.09 4.07
C ILE A 62 8.70 0.85 5.03
N ASP A 63 8.41 2.12 5.32
CA ASP A 63 9.19 2.93 6.25
C ASP A 63 9.15 2.35 7.67
N SER A 64 7.98 1.88 8.11
CA SER A 64 7.81 1.23 9.41
C SER A 64 8.63 -0.07 9.50
N TYR A 65 8.58 -0.91 8.47
CA TYR A 65 9.40 -2.12 8.40
C TYR A 65 10.89 -1.82 8.41
N LYS A 66 11.31 -0.78 7.69
CA LYS A 66 12.71 -0.34 7.65
C LYS A 66 13.21 0.09 9.03
N GLN A 67 12.40 0.84 9.79
CA GLN A 67 12.78 1.25 11.15
C GLN A 67 12.88 0.06 12.10
N ALA A 68 11.89 -0.84 12.09
CA ALA A 68 11.92 -2.04 12.92
C ALA A 68 13.14 -2.93 12.63
N LEU A 69 13.51 -3.08 11.34
CA LEU A 69 14.69 -3.83 10.95
C LEU A 69 15.99 -3.15 11.43
N LEU A 70 16.07 -1.82 11.31
CA LEU A 70 17.24 -1.07 11.76
C LEU A 70 17.43 -1.17 13.28
N GLU A 71 16.35 -1.09 14.04
CA GLU A 71 16.36 -1.28 15.50
C GLU A 71 16.82 -2.69 15.89
N ALA A 72 16.29 -3.71 15.22
CA ALA A 72 16.70 -5.10 15.47
C ALA A 72 18.19 -5.34 15.19
N VAL A 73 18.72 -4.78 14.09
CA VAL A 73 20.14 -4.89 13.75
C VAL A 73 21.02 -4.17 14.77
N LYS A 74 20.63 -2.95 15.18
CA LYS A 74 21.35 -2.19 16.22
C LYS A 74 21.39 -2.97 17.53
N HIS A 75 20.23 -3.45 17.97
CA HIS A 75 20.13 -4.22 19.20
C HIS A 75 21.00 -5.48 19.16
N SER A 76 21.01 -6.22 18.05
CA SER A 76 21.89 -7.38 17.88
C SER A 76 23.37 -6.99 17.94
N SER A 77 23.78 -5.86 17.37
CA SER A 77 25.16 -5.36 17.44
C SER A 77 25.55 -5.00 18.87
N ASP A 78 24.66 -4.35 19.62
CA ASP A 78 24.90 -3.97 21.01
C ASP A 78 25.06 -5.22 21.89
N CYS A 79 24.22 -6.24 21.72
CA CYS A 79 24.36 -7.51 22.42
C CYS A 79 25.71 -8.20 22.14
N ILE A 80 26.15 -8.21 20.88
CA ILE A 80 27.46 -8.78 20.50
C ILE A 80 28.59 -8.04 21.20
N ASN A 81 28.52 -6.71 21.25
CA ASN A 81 29.55 -5.90 21.92
C ASN A 81 29.64 -6.22 23.42
N VAL A 82 28.50 -6.34 24.11
CA VAL A 82 28.46 -6.74 25.53
C VAL A 82 29.09 -8.12 25.73
N LEU A 83 28.76 -9.10 24.87
CA LEU A 83 29.33 -10.44 24.96
C LEU A 83 30.85 -10.43 24.75
N LEU A 84 31.35 -9.62 23.82
CA LEU A 84 32.79 -9.45 23.59
C LEU A 84 33.51 -8.80 24.77
N GLU A 85 32.86 -7.86 25.47
CA GLU A 85 33.42 -7.24 26.68
C GLU A 85 33.52 -8.23 27.83
N ILE A 86 32.49 -9.05 28.04
CA ILE A 86 32.50 -10.13 29.05
C ILE A 86 33.61 -11.14 28.74
N ALA A 87 33.72 -11.59 27.48
CA ALA A 87 34.75 -12.55 27.07
C ALA A 87 36.18 -12.02 27.23
N LYS A 88 36.39 -10.70 27.16
CA LYS A 88 37.69 -10.05 27.38
C LYS A 88 38.06 -9.93 28.87
N ASN A 89 37.09 -9.98 29.78
CA ASN A 89 37.30 -9.86 31.23
C ASN A 89 36.64 -11.03 31.99
N PRO A 90 37.14 -12.27 31.81
CA PRO A 90 36.49 -13.48 32.33
C PRO A 90 36.50 -13.62 33.86
N ASP A 91 37.29 -12.81 34.57
CA ASP A 91 37.52 -12.91 36.03
C ASP A 91 36.84 -11.78 36.86
N THR A 92 35.83 -11.10 36.30
CA THR A 92 34.95 -10.17 37.03
C THR A 92 33.57 -10.79 37.21
#